data_AF-A0ABD6ET72-F1
#
_entry.id   AF-A0ABD6ET72-F1
#
_cell.length_a   1.000
_cell.length_b   1.000
_cell.length_c   1.000
_cell.angle_alpha   90.00
_cell.angle_beta   90.00
_cell.angle_gamma   90.00
#
_symmetry.space_group_name_H-M   'P 1'
#
loop_
_entity.id
_entity.type
_entity.pdbx_description
1 polymer ?
#
loop_
_entity_poly.entity_id
_entity_poly.type
_entity_poly.pdbx_seq_one_letter_code
_entity_poly.pdbx_strand_id
1 'polypeptide(L)'
;MVLASFVIAFFLKDKPDGSVYSAVSNPDEFHVTPSLSQGIGLFQALLLPNVIPYCLCNGCLKLVNYAFFFWLPYYMTTQYGWTEAGANYVAAFYDVGGIIGSLVGGIISDRMGSRSPVVVIMLVLSLGSLFLFTEAGGGVLLNVLLMAMVGLTISGPYNLIVSTISIDLGSQSVLSGNAKAMATVSGLIDGTGSIGSAAGQLIVPIIQNVFGWNTVFYLFVLLNGIAILCLTPKFLVDVGFLPTRRLHRRESEPLLSTAD
;
A
#
# COMPACT_ATOMS: atom_id res chain seq x y z
N MET A 1 9.07 8.36 12.63
CA MET A 1 7.90 9.24 12.89
C MET A 1 8.31 10.68 13.19
N VAL A 2 9.25 10.96 14.11
CA VAL A 2 9.68 12.35 14.44
C VAL A 2 10.23 13.13 13.23
N LEU A 3 11.06 12.51 12.40
CA LEU A 3 11.60 13.14 11.18
C LEU A 3 10.51 13.45 10.14
N ALA A 4 9.54 12.55 9.96
CA ALA A 4 8.38 12.78 9.09
C ALA A 4 7.50 13.91 9.62
N SER A 5 7.27 13.97 10.94
CA SER A 5 6.56 15.09 11.59
C SER A 5 7.30 16.42 11.40
N PHE A 6 8.64 16.41 11.42
CA PHE A 6 9.45 17.60 11.18
C PHE A 6 9.37 18.10 9.73
N VAL A 7 9.42 17.18 8.77
CA VAL A 7 9.29 17.51 7.34
C VAL A 7 7.87 18.01 7.03
N ILE A 8 6.83 17.39 7.57
CA ILE A 8 5.45 17.84 7.43
C ILE A 8 5.29 19.25 8.04
N ALA A 9 5.78 19.48 9.25
CA ALA A 9 5.66 20.78 9.92
C ALA A 9 6.38 21.93 9.19
N PHE A 10 7.49 21.64 8.51
CA PHE A 10 8.28 22.66 7.81
C PHE A 10 7.95 22.81 6.32
N PHE A 11 7.52 21.75 5.64
CA PHE A 11 7.28 21.76 4.19
C PHE A 11 5.81 21.70 3.78
N LEU A 12 4.91 21.14 4.60
CA LEU A 12 3.47 21.25 4.36
C LEU A 12 2.92 22.48 5.06
N LYS A 13 3.06 23.62 4.38
CA LYS A 13 2.30 24.83 4.69
C LYS A 13 1.06 24.93 3.80
N ASP A 14 0.28 23.85 3.77
CA ASP A 14 -1.07 23.96 3.23
C ASP A 14 -1.94 24.56 4.33
N LYS A 15 -2.08 25.88 4.24
CA LYS A 15 -3.16 26.58 4.93
C LYS A 15 -4.45 26.05 4.31
N PRO A 16 -5.31 25.33 5.04
CA PRO A 16 -6.58 24.88 4.49
C PRO A 16 -7.31 26.09 3.92
N ASP A 17 -7.81 25.94 2.70
CA ASP A 17 -8.47 27.02 1.97
C ASP A 17 -9.60 27.59 2.84
N GLY A 18 -9.59 28.90 3.07
CA GLY A 18 -10.51 29.57 3.99
C GLY A 18 -11.99 29.39 3.62
N SER A 19 -12.27 28.99 2.39
CA SER A 19 -13.60 28.62 1.88
C SER A 19 -14.22 27.44 2.65
N VAL A 20 -13.41 26.52 3.15
CA VAL A 20 -13.87 25.39 3.98
C VAL A 20 -14.39 25.88 5.34
N TYR A 21 -13.76 26.91 5.91
CA TYR A 21 -14.24 27.53 7.15
C TYR A 21 -15.46 28.42 6.93
N SER A 22 -15.50 29.15 5.82
CA SER A 22 -16.66 29.97 5.45
C SER A 22 -17.93 29.13 5.24
N ALA A 23 -17.79 27.95 4.62
CA ALA A 23 -18.88 26.99 4.42
C ALA A 23 -19.40 26.37 5.74
N VAL A 24 -18.57 26.31 6.78
CA VAL A 24 -18.98 25.84 8.12
C VAL A 24 -19.60 26.98 8.96
N SER A 25 -19.22 28.23 8.71
CA SER A 25 -19.73 29.40 9.44
C SER A 25 -21.09 29.92 8.97
N ASN A 26 -21.54 29.54 7.77
CA ASN A 26 -22.80 29.98 7.19
C ASN A 26 -23.67 28.75 6.84
N PRO A 27 -24.53 28.28 7.77
CA PRO A 27 -25.33 27.07 7.58
C PRO A 27 -26.40 27.18 6.47
N ASP A 28 -26.60 28.38 5.90
CA ASP A 28 -27.66 28.66 4.93
C ASP A 28 -27.18 28.66 3.46
N GLU A 29 -25.87 28.56 3.18
CA GLU A 29 -25.34 28.71 1.81
C GLU A 29 -24.94 27.37 1.15
N PHE A 30 -25.10 26.26 1.87
CA PHE A 30 -25.12 24.94 1.28
C PHE A 30 -26.50 24.37 1.54
N HIS A 31 -27.25 24.07 0.48
CA HIS A 31 -28.26 23.02 0.59
C HIS A 31 -27.50 21.72 0.89
N VAL A 32 -27.16 21.50 2.17
CA VAL A 32 -26.76 20.20 2.68
C VAL A 32 -27.99 19.35 2.52
N THR A 33 -28.09 18.64 1.40
CA THR A 33 -29.01 17.51 1.31
C THR A 33 -28.73 16.64 2.55
N PRO A 34 -29.74 16.34 3.39
CA PRO A 34 -29.55 15.61 4.66
C PRO A 34 -28.83 14.25 4.52
N SER A 35 -28.71 13.76 3.29
CA SER A 35 -28.01 12.54 2.88
C SER A 35 -26.49 12.55 3.10
N LEU A 36 -25.83 13.70 3.25
CA LEU A 36 -24.36 13.78 3.39
C LEU A 36 -23.84 13.44 4.81
N SER A 37 -24.70 13.22 5.80
CA SER A 37 -24.32 12.86 7.17
C SER A 37 -24.23 11.34 7.43
N GLN A 38 -24.81 10.53 6.53
CA GLN A 38 -24.77 9.08 6.66
C GLN A 38 -23.46 8.54 6.06
N GLY A 39 -22.72 7.81 6.90
CA GLY A 39 -21.57 7.03 6.44
C GLY A 39 -22.07 5.83 5.64
N ILE A 40 -21.28 5.41 4.66
CA ILE A 40 -21.56 4.19 3.90
C ILE A 40 -21.28 2.95 4.76
N GLY A 41 -22.03 1.86 4.53
CA GLY A 41 -21.73 0.57 5.16
C GLY A 41 -20.46 -0.07 4.59
N LEU A 42 -19.82 -0.96 5.35
CA LEU A 42 -18.60 -1.67 4.93
C LEU A 42 -18.79 -2.45 3.61
N PHE A 43 -19.93 -3.10 3.43
CA PHE A 43 -20.26 -3.80 2.18
C PHE A 43 -20.38 -2.85 1.00
N GLN A 44 -20.98 -1.67 1.22
CA GLN A 44 -21.10 -0.65 0.18
C GLN A 44 -19.74 -0.05 -0.17
N ALA A 45 -18.88 0.16 0.83
CA ALA A 45 -17.49 0.60 0.64
C ALA A 45 -16.66 -0.42 -0.17
N LEU A 46 -16.87 -1.72 0.05
CA LEU A 46 -16.22 -2.79 -0.72
C LEU A 46 -16.62 -2.78 -2.20
N LEU A 47 -17.87 -2.44 -2.51
CA LEU A 47 -18.38 -2.44 -3.88
C LEU A 47 -17.91 -1.23 -4.70
N LEU A 48 -17.25 -0.26 -4.08
CA LEU A 48 -16.68 0.90 -4.76
C LEU A 48 -15.59 0.49 -5.77
N PRO A 49 -15.45 1.23 -6.87
CA PRO A 49 -14.48 0.91 -7.89
C PRO A 49 -13.06 0.94 -7.32
N ASN A 50 -12.28 -0.08 -7.68
CA ASN A 50 -10.88 -0.27 -7.31
C ASN A 50 -10.60 -0.56 -5.81
N VAL A 51 -11.58 -0.47 -4.91
CA VAL A 51 -11.35 -0.74 -3.49
C VAL A 51 -10.95 -2.19 -3.22
N ILE A 52 -11.71 -3.17 -3.73
CA ILE A 52 -11.37 -4.61 -3.55
C ILE A 52 -9.95 -4.96 -4.08
N PRO A 53 -9.57 -4.62 -5.32
CA PRO A 53 -8.22 -4.84 -5.82
C PRO A 53 -7.11 -4.31 -4.90
N TYR A 54 -7.25 -3.07 -4.44
CA TYR A 54 -6.26 -2.45 -3.56
C TYR A 54 -6.28 -3.01 -2.14
N CYS A 55 -7.43 -3.39 -1.59
CA CYS A 55 -7.50 -4.08 -0.30
C CYS A 55 -6.80 -5.45 -0.32
N LEU A 56 -7.06 -6.26 -1.36
CA LEU A 56 -6.39 -7.57 -1.50
C LEU A 56 -4.89 -7.41 -1.72
N CYS A 57 -4.50 -6.48 -2.59
CA CYS A 57 -3.09 -6.13 -2.80
C CYS A 57 -2.43 -5.68 -1.49
N ASN A 58 -3.08 -4.79 -0.72
CA ASN A 58 -2.56 -4.32 0.56
C ASN A 58 -2.42 -5.45 1.58
N GLY A 59 -3.39 -6.37 1.63
CA GLY A 59 -3.32 -7.57 2.47
C GLY A 59 -2.07 -8.42 2.17
N CYS A 60 -1.84 -8.74 0.90
CA CYS A 60 -0.66 -9.51 0.48
C CYS A 60 0.65 -8.77 0.77
N LEU A 61 0.72 -7.46 0.46
CA LEU A 61 1.95 -6.69 0.65
C LEU A 61 2.25 -6.40 2.11
N LYS A 62 1.25 -6.08 2.94
CA LYS A 62 1.45 -5.86 4.39
C LYS A 62 1.91 -7.15 5.07
N LEU A 63 1.38 -8.31 4.64
CA LEU A 63 1.86 -9.62 5.08
C LEU A 63 3.36 -9.79 4.81
N VAL A 64 3.78 -9.65 3.55
CA VAL A 64 5.19 -9.83 3.16
C VAL A 64 6.08 -8.78 3.84
N ASN A 65 5.65 -7.52 3.87
CA ASN A 65 6.40 -6.43 4.47
C ASN A 65 6.67 -6.66 5.97
N TYR A 66 5.64 -7.07 6.72
CA TYR A 66 5.79 -7.39 8.14
C TYR A 66 6.60 -8.67 8.34
N ALA A 67 6.50 -9.63 7.42
CA ALA A 67 7.34 -10.81 7.49
C ALA A 67 8.84 -10.43 7.40
N PHE A 68 9.20 -9.55 6.46
CA PHE A 68 10.55 -8.98 6.41
C PHE A 68 10.90 -8.20 7.69
N PHE A 69 10.03 -7.32 8.16
CA PHE A 69 10.32 -6.51 9.34
C PHE A 69 10.66 -7.33 10.60
N PHE A 70 9.94 -8.44 10.83
CA PHE A 70 10.11 -9.26 12.04
C PHE A 70 11.08 -10.43 11.87
N TRP A 71 11.08 -11.09 10.70
CA TRP A 71 11.76 -12.37 10.52
C TRP A 71 13.09 -12.26 9.77
N LEU A 72 13.38 -11.11 9.14
CA LEU A 72 14.59 -10.94 8.35
C LEU A 72 15.89 -11.03 9.19
N PRO A 73 16.02 -10.39 10.37
CA PRO A 73 17.21 -10.58 11.19
C PRO A 73 17.38 -12.05 11.62
N TYR A 74 16.28 -12.71 11.99
CA TYR A 74 16.27 -14.12 12.39
C TYR A 74 16.67 -15.05 11.24
N TYR A 75 16.26 -14.74 10.01
CA TYR A 75 16.73 -15.44 8.82
C TYR A 75 18.26 -15.32 8.68
N MET A 76 18.82 -14.11 8.76
CA MET A 76 20.26 -13.90 8.58
C MET A 76 21.10 -14.56 9.68
N THR A 77 20.62 -14.57 10.93
CA THR A 77 21.33 -15.25 12.03
C THR A 77 21.30 -16.77 11.86
N THR A 78 20.16 -17.34 11.46
CA THR A 78 20.03 -18.80 11.29
C THR A 78 20.69 -19.32 10.01
N GLN A 79 20.62 -18.57 8.91
CA GLN A 79 21.16 -18.98 7.61
C GLN A 79 22.65 -18.71 7.47
N TYR A 80 23.13 -17.54 7.94
CA TYR A 80 24.53 -17.11 7.75
C TYR A 80 25.36 -17.17 9.03
N GLY A 81 24.76 -17.49 10.19
CA GLY A 81 25.47 -17.51 11.47
C GLY A 81 25.95 -16.13 11.94
N TRP A 82 25.36 -15.05 11.41
CA TRP A 82 25.70 -13.69 11.79
C TRP A 82 25.29 -13.39 13.23
N THR A 83 25.97 -12.43 13.85
CA THR A 83 25.54 -11.89 15.15
C THR A 83 24.21 -11.17 15.00
N GLU A 84 23.38 -11.20 16.04
CA GLU A 84 22.09 -10.51 16.05
C GLU A 84 22.23 -9.02 15.73
N ALA A 85 23.26 -8.37 16.27
CA ALA A 85 23.56 -6.97 15.99
C ALA A 85 23.89 -6.73 14.51
N GLY A 86 24.68 -7.61 13.88
CA GLY A 86 25.02 -7.50 12.46
C GLY A 86 23.82 -7.74 11.55
N ALA A 87 23.03 -8.76 11.84
CA ALA A 87 21.79 -9.05 11.12
C ALA A 87 20.78 -7.90 11.20
N ASN A 88 20.58 -7.33 12.40
CA ASN A 88 19.74 -6.16 12.58
C ASN A 88 20.23 -4.93 11.81
N TYR A 89 21.55 -4.70 11.78
CA TYR A 89 22.15 -3.59 11.02
C TYR A 89 21.88 -3.74 9.51
N VAL A 90 22.05 -4.93 8.95
CA VAL A 90 21.76 -5.18 7.53
C VAL A 90 20.26 -5.11 7.24
N ALA A 91 19.43 -5.66 8.13
CA ALA A 91 17.97 -5.61 8.00
C ALA A 91 17.43 -4.16 7.99
N ALA A 92 18.05 -3.23 8.70
CA ALA A 92 17.65 -1.82 8.69
C ALA A 92 17.69 -1.19 7.29
N PHE A 93 18.54 -1.69 6.38
CA PHE A 93 18.57 -1.19 5.00
C PHE A 93 17.32 -1.55 4.19
N TYR A 94 16.53 -2.54 4.63
CA TYR A 94 15.20 -2.81 4.07
C TYR A 94 14.28 -1.61 4.26
N ASP A 95 14.25 -1.02 5.46
CA ASP A 95 13.43 0.15 5.75
C ASP A 95 13.93 1.39 5.01
N VAL A 96 15.26 1.57 4.93
CA VAL A 96 15.88 2.64 4.14
C VAL A 96 15.48 2.55 2.67
N GLY A 97 15.57 1.35 2.09
CA GLY A 97 15.11 1.07 0.74
C GLY A 97 13.64 1.40 0.55
N GLY A 98 12.79 0.99 1.50
CA GLY A 98 11.35 1.28 1.50
C GLY A 98 11.00 2.76 1.52
N ILE A 99 11.73 3.56 2.30
CA ILE A 99 11.57 5.02 2.35
C ILE A 99 11.96 5.65 1.00
N ILE A 100 13.09 5.24 0.43
CA ILE A 100 13.54 5.75 -0.87
C ILE A 100 12.56 5.35 -1.97
N GLY A 101 12.12 4.09 -1.98
CA GLY A 101 11.19 3.55 -2.96
C GLY A 101 9.83 4.23 -2.93
N SER A 102 9.28 4.49 -1.74
CA SER A 102 7.99 5.18 -1.62
C SER A 102 8.10 6.65 -2.04
N LEU A 103 9.20 7.33 -1.70
CA LEU A 103 9.44 8.71 -2.12
C LEU A 103 9.57 8.81 -3.65
N VAL A 104 10.46 8.01 -4.24
CA VAL A 104 10.71 8.00 -5.68
C VAL A 104 9.46 7.57 -6.45
N GLY A 105 8.80 6.50 -6.01
CA GLY A 105 7.55 6.04 -6.64
C GLY A 105 6.41 7.04 -6.49
N GLY A 106 6.35 7.79 -5.39
CA GLY A 106 5.40 8.89 -5.20
C GLY A 106 5.60 9.97 -6.25
N ILE A 107 6.83 10.50 -6.36
CA ILE A 107 7.20 11.54 -7.33
C ILE A 107 6.95 11.08 -8.78
N ILE A 108 7.33 9.85 -9.12
CA ILE A 108 7.13 9.32 -10.48
C ILE A 108 5.64 9.18 -10.77
N SER A 109 4.86 8.63 -9.84
CA SER A 109 3.43 8.43 -10.04
C SER A 109 2.65 9.75 -10.09
N ASP A 110 3.08 10.78 -9.35
CA ASP A 110 2.53 12.13 -9.44
C ASP A 110 2.73 12.70 -10.85
N ARG A 111 3.95 12.56 -11.40
CA ARG A 111 4.28 13.05 -12.75
C ARG A 111 3.57 12.28 -13.85
N MET A 112 3.35 10.98 -13.67
CA MET A 112 2.62 10.15 -14.63
C MET A 112 1.10 10.36 -14.58
N GLY A 113 0.58 11.00 -13.54
CA GLY A 113 -0.87 11.12 -13.30
C GLY A 113 -1.58 9.78 -13.03
N SER A 114 -0.83 8.69 -12.86
CA SER A 114 -1.36 7.35 -12.60
C SER A 114 -0.46 6.59 -11.61
N ARG A 115 -1.09 6.00 -10.59
CA ARG A 115 -0.40 5.30 -9.50
C ARG A 115 -0.12 3.83 -9.81
N SER A 116 -1.07 3.16 -10.45
CA SER A 116 -1.03 1.71 -10.67
C SER A 116 0.19 1.24 -11.46
N PRO A 117 0.63 1.91 -12.54
CA PRO A 117 1.80 1.49 -13.31
C PRO A 117 3.09 1.47 -12.48
N VAL A 118 3.31 2.48 -11.66
CA VAL A 118 4.50 2.57 -10.81
C VAL A 118 4.52 1.43 -9.79
N VAL A 119 3.39 1.19 -9.12
CA VAL A 119 3.26 0.11 -8.14
C VAL A 119 3.50 -1.26 -8.80
N VAL A 120 2.87 -1.53 -9.95
CA VAL A 120 3.03 -2.81 -10.65
C VAL A 120 4.47 -3.03 -11.10
N ILE A 121 5.14 -2.00 -11.64
CA ILE A 121 6.56 -2.11 -12.03
C ILE A 121 7.43 -2.43 -10.82
N MET A 122 7.23 -1.75 -9.69
CA MET A 122 7.99 -2.02 -8.46
C MET A 122 7.77 -3.45 -7.97
N LEU A 123 6.53 -3.96 -8.01
CA LEU A 123 6.22 -5.34 -7.65
C LEU A 123 6.79 -6.38 -8.63
N VAL A 124 6.82 -6.10 -9.93
CA VAL A 124 7.48 -7.00 -10.89
C VAL A 124 8.98 -7.07 -10.63
N LEU A 125 9.61 -5.92 -10.34
CA LEU A 125 11.02 -5.87 -9.94
C LEU A 125 11.26 -6.59 -8.60
N SER A 126 10.27 -6.60 -7.72
CA SER A 126 10.37 -7.29 -6.43
C SER A 126 10.58 -8.79 -6.60
N LEU A 127 9.92 -9.43 -7.58
CA LEU A 127 10.08 -10.85 -7.89
C LEU A 127 11.55 -11.20 -8.19
N GLY A 128 12.21 -10.36 -9.00
CA GLY A 128 13.63 -10.52 -9.31
C GLY A 128 14.53 -10.27 -8.10
N SER A 129 14.23 -9.22 -7.31
CA SER A 129 15.02 -8.90 -6.10
C SER A 129 14.96 -10.00 -5.04
N LEU A 130 13.79 -10.65 -4.87
CA LEU A 130 13.60 -11.75 -3.95
C LEU A 130 14.42 -12.97 -4.37
N PHE A 131 14.41 -13.29 -5.67
CA PHE A 131 15.22 -14.38 -6.20
C PHE A 131 16.73 -14.12 -6.05
N LEU A 132 17.18 -12.90 -6.33
CA LEU A 132 18.57 -12.52 -6.11
C LEU A 132 18.97 -12.59 -4.63
N PHE A 133 18.03 -12.33 -3.72
CA PHE A 133 18.28 -12.44 -2.29
C PHE A 133 18.39 -13.89 -1.80
N THR A 134 17.60 -14.82 -2.35
CA THR A 134 17.71 -16.25 -1.97
C THR A 134 19.02 -16.88 -2.43
N GLU A 135 19.57 -16.40 -3.54
CA GLU A 135 20.87 -16.85 -4.07
C GLU A 135 22.06 -16.08 -3.47
N ALA A 136 21.80 -15.08 -2.62
CA ALA A 136 22.85 -14.28 -2.02
C ALA A 136 23.64 -15.13 -1.00
N GLY A 137 24.96 -15.16 -1.15
CA GLY A 137 25.83 -15.70 -0.11
C GLY A 137 25.89 -14.79 1.12
N GLY A 138 26.64 -15.19 2.15
CA GLY A 138 26.83 -14.43 3.40
C GLY A 138 27.70 -13.16 3.29
N GLY A 139 27.80 -12.54 2.12
CA GLY A 139 28.55 -11.30 1.91
C GLY A 139 27.77 -10.08 2.41
N VAL A 140 28.28 -9.39 3.44
CA VAL A 140 27.56 -8.29 4.10
C VAL A 140 27.18 -7.17 3.13
N LEU A 141 28.12 -6.69 2.31
CA LEU A 141 27.86 -5.59 1.37
C LEU A 141 26.78 -5.95 0.34
N LEU A 142 26.83 -7.17 -0.20
CA LEU A 142 25.82 -7.64 -1.16
C LEU A 142 24.44 -7.71 -0.50
N ASN A 143 24.35 -8.27 0.71
CA ASN A 143 23.08 -8.33 1.43
C ASN A 143 22.55 -6.93 1.79
N VAL A 144 23.41 -5.96 2.13
CA VAL A 144 22.98 -4.56 2.35
C VAL A 144 22.35 -3.96 1.09
N LEU A 145 22.99 -4.14 -0.07
CA LEU A 145 22.47 -3.66 -1.35
C LEU A 145 21.16 -4.37 -1.71
N LEU A 146 21.09 -5.68 -1.53
CA LEU A 146 19.89 -6.46 -1.77
C LEU A 146 18.75 -6.08 -0.82
N MET A 147 19.03 -5.81 0.46
CA MET A 147 18.02 -5.32 1.41
C MET A 147 17.47 -3.96 1.01
N ALA A 148 18.34 -3.04 0.58
CA ALA A 148 17.88 -1.77 0.03
C ALA A 148 17.01 -1.97 -1.23
N MET A 149 17.38 -2.89 -2.12
CA MET A 149 16.61 -3.17 -3.35
C MET A 149 15.27 -3.87 -3.07
N VAL A 150 15.24 -4.87 -2.19
CA VAL A 150 14.02 -5.56 -1.76
C VAL A 150 13.11 -4.60 -1.01
N GLY A 151 13.68 -3.76 -0.13
CA GLY A 151 12.97 -2.68 0.54
C GLY A 151 12.34 -1.70 -0.44
N LEU A 152 13.12 -1.23 -1.43
CA LEU A 152 12.63 -0.33 -2.47
C LEU A 152 11.45 -0.92 -3.24
N THR A 153 11.52 -2.20 -3.59
CA THR A 153 10.55 -2.86 -4.48
C THR A 153 9.36 -3.51 -3.78
N ILE A 154 9.44 -3.78 -2.47
CA ILE A 154 8.33 -4.34 -1.67
C ILE A 154 7.77 -3.29 -0.70
N SER A 155 8.63 -2.73 0.16
CA SER A 155 8.22 -1.73 1.15
C SER A 155 7.83 -0.41 0.49
N GLY A 156 8.50 -0.03 -0.60
CA GLY A 156 8.13 1.14 -1.41
C GLY A 156 6.67 1.12 -1.90
N PRO A 157 6.23 0.15 -2.72
CA PRO A 157 4.84 0.08 -3.20
C PRO A 157 3.83 -0.16 -2.08
N TYR A 158 4.17 -0.92 -1.05
CA TYR A 158 3.32 -1.06 0.15
C TYR A 158 3.03 0.30 0.80
N ASN A 159 4.08 1.09 1.05
CA ASN A 159 3.95 2.41 1.65
C ASN A 159 3.13 3.37 0.76
N LEU A 160 3.30 3.31 -0.57
CA LEU A 160 2.47 4.07 -1.51
C LEU A 160 0.99 3.71 -1.47
N ILE A 161 0.68 2.42 -1.29
CA ILE A 161 -0.71 1.96 -1.17
C ILE A 161 -1.37 2.51 0.09
N VAL A 162 -0.71 2.35 1.23
CA VAL A 162 -1.27 2.75 2.54
C VAL A 162 -1.36 4.28 2.67
N SER A 163 -0.44 5.02 2.05
CA SER A 163 -0.42 6.49 2.09
C SER A 163 -1.26 7.10 0.95
N THR A 164 -0.64 7.30 -0.21
CA THR A 164 -1.20 8.09 -1.31
C THR A 164 -2.43 7.43 -1.92
N ILE A 165 -2.38 6.13 -2.21
CA ILE A 165 -3.51 5.47 -2.91
C ILE A 165 -4.72 5.32 -1.98
N SER A 166 -4.52 5.08 -0.69
CA SER A 166 -5.60 5.07 0.30
C SER A 166 -6.33 6.42 0.36
N ILE A 167 -5.58 7.53 0.25
CA ILE A 167 -6.14 8.88 0.16
C ILE A 167 -6.87 9.09 -1.16
N ASP A 168 -6.28 8.68 -2.29
CA ASP A 168 -6.89 8.80 -3.62
C ASP A 168 -8.22 8.00 -3.70
N LEU A 169 -8.26 6.81 -3.09
CA LEU A 169 -9.46 5.98 -3.02
C LEU A 169 -10.52 6.56 -2.07
N GLY A 170 -10.09 7.13 -0.94
CA GLY A 170 -11.00 7.82 -0.02
C GLY A 170 -11.56 9.10 -0.62
N SER A 171 -10.82 9.79 -1.49
CA SER A 171 -11.17 11.10 -2.05
C SER A 171 -11.77 11.05 -3.45
N GLN A 172 -12.28 9.88 -3.88
CA GLN A 172 -12.96 9.74 -5.17
C GLN A 172 -14.16 10.71 -5.26
N SER A 173 -14.48 11.17 -6.47
CA SER A 173 -15.61 12.09 -6.72
C SER A 173 -16.95 11.56 -6.19
N VAL A 174 -17.14 10.23 -6.19
CA VAL A 174 -18.31 9.52 -5.63
C VAL A 174 -18.46 9.72 -4.12
N LEU A 175 -17.37 10.02 -3.42
CA LEU A 175 -17.30 10.18 -1.96
C LEU A 175 -17.04 11.63 -1.54
N SER A 176 -16.85 12.53 -2.51
CA SER A 176 -16.50 13.93 -2.27
C SER A 176 -17.56 14.62 -1.40
N GLY A 177 -17.13 15.19 -0.28
CA GLY A 177 -18.01 15.85 0.70
C GLY A 177 -18.54 14.93 1.80
N ASN A 178 -18.29 13.61 1.76
CA ASN A 178 -18.69 12.68 2.83
C ASN A 178 -17.46 12.11 3.56
N ALA A 179 -16.92 12.90 4.50
CA ALA A 179 -15.72 12.54 5.27
C ALA A 179 -15.84 11.17 5.98
N LYS A 180 -17.05 10.77 6.39
CA LYS A 180 -17.29 9.47 7.03
C LYS A 180 -17.13 8.31 6.05
N ALA A 181 -17.55 8.48 4.80
CA ALA A 181 -17.35 7.49 3.75
C ALA A 181 -15.88 7.38 3.34
N MET A 182 -15.16 8.51 3.24
CA MET A 182 -13.71 8.50 2.99
C MET A 182 -12.96 7.71 4.07
N ALA A 183 -13.24 7.99 5.35
CA ALA A 183 -12.65 7.30 6.48
C ALA A 183 -12.97 5.79 6.49
N THR A 184 -14.17 5.41 6.04
CA THR A 184 -14.57 3.99 5.94
C THR A 184 -13.72 3.25 4.90
N VAL A 185 -13.45 3.85 3.75
CA VAL A 185 -12.60 3.26 2.70
C VAL A 185 -11.15 3.14 3.16
N SER A 186 -10.57 4.20 3.75
CA SER A 186 -9.22 4.14 4.29
C SER A 186 -9.10 3.10 5.41
N GLY A 187 -10.09 3.04 6.31
CA GLY A 187 -10.14 2.06 7.39
C GLY A 187 -10.29 0.62 6.90
N LEU A 188 -11.02 0.40 5.80
CA LEU A 188 -11.13 -0.91 5.17
C LEU A 188 -9.81 -1.37 4.57
N ILE A 189 -9.09 -0.48 3.88
CA ILE A 189 -7.77 -0.79 3.31
C ILE A 189 -6.80 -1.17 4.43
N ASP A 190 -6.68 -0.36 5.48
CA ASP A 190 -5.78 -0.66 6.58
C ASP A 190 -6.22 -1.90 7.38
N GLY A 191 -7.53 -2.09 7.56
CA GLY A 191 -8.10 -3.27 8.21
C GLY A 191 -7.76 -4.57 7.48
N THR A 192 -7.96 -4.61 6.15
CA THR A 192 -7.56 -5.77 5.34
C THR A 192 -6.06 -6.04 5.36
N GLY A 193 -5.25 -4.98 5.34
CA GLY A 193 -3.82 -5.07 5.54
C GLY A 193 -3.46 -5.70 6.89
N SER A 194 -4.11 -5.27 7.97
CA SER A 194 -3.84 -5.76 9.32
C SER A 194 -4.18 -7.24 9.49
N ILE A 195 -5.28 -7.71 8.86
CA ILE A 195 -5.60 -9.15 8.75
C ILE A 195 -4.46 -9.89 8.03
N GLY A 196 -3.96 -9.34 6.92
CA GLY A 196 -2.82 -9.89 6.19
C GLY A 196 -1.57 -10.03 7.06
N SER A 197 -1.19 -8.98 7.79
CA SER A 197 -0.04 -9.06 8.72
C SER A 197 -0.24 -10.07 9.83
N ALA A 198 -1.43 -10.14 10.44
CA ALA A 198 -1.73 -11.09 11.50
C ALA A 198 -1.62 -12.54 10.99
N ALA A 199 -2.20 -12.82 9.82
CA ALA A 199 -2.06 -14.11 9.16
C ALA A 199 -0.59 -14.44 8.85
N GLY A 200 0.17 -13.47 8.33
CA GLY A 200 1.61 -13.62 8.05
C GLY A 200 2.42 -14.02 9.27
N GLN A 201 2.23 -13.31 10.38
CA GLN A 201 2.97 -13.58 11.62
C GLN A 201 2.66 -14.97 12.20
N LEU A 202 1.52 -15.57 11.87
CA LEU A 202 1.20 -16.95 12.25
C LEU A 202 1.74 -17.97 11.22
N ILE A 203 1.57 -17.69 9.93
CA ILE A 203 1.88 -18.64 8.84
C ILE A 203 3.39 -18.76 8.61
N VAL A 204 4.13 -17.64 8.61
CA VAL A 204 5.57 -17.61 8.32
C VAL A 204 6.38 -18.52 9.24
N PRO A 205 6.25 -18.45 10.58
CA PRO A 205 7.01 -19.35 11.46
C PRO A 205 6.62 -20.82 11.27
N ILE A 206 5.34 -21.13 11.02
CA ILE A 206 4.91 -22.52 10.80
C ILE A 206 5.58 -23.09 9.54
N ILE A 207 5.55 -22.34 8.44
CA ILE A 207 6.18 -22.75 7.19
C ILE A 207 7.70 -22.84 7.35
N GLN A 208 8.31 -21.87 8.01
CA GLN A 208 9.75 -21.87 8.28
C GLN A 208 10.18 -23.10 9.07
N ASN A 209 9.46 -23.48 10.12
CA ASN A 209 9.80 -24.63 10.95
C ASN A 209 9.60 -25.98 10.25
N VAL A 210 8.60 -26.11 9.38
CA VAL A 210 8.28 -27.40 8.71
C VAL A 210 9.01 -27.56 7.38
N PHE A 211 9.13 -26.49 6.59
CA PHE A 211 9.59 -26.53 5.20
C PHE A 211 10.82 -25.65 4.91
N GLY A 212 11.36 -24.96 5.92
CA GLY A 212 12.55 -24.13 5.80
C GLY A 212 12.34 -22.77 5.11
N TRP A 213 13.40 -21.97 5.07
CA TRP A 213 13.37 -20.58 4.60
C TRP A 213 13.07 -20.42 3.11
N ASN A 214 13.55 -21.32 2.26
CA ASN A 214 13.29 -21.26 0.83
C ASN A 214 11.78 -21.26 0.52
N THR A 215 11.01 -22.06 1.26
CA THR A 215 9.55 -22.12 1.11
C THR A 215 8.87 -20.82 1.55
N VAL A 216 9.41 -20.15 2.57
CA VAL A 216 8.93 -18.82 3.00
C VAL A 216 9.16 -17.78 1.91
N PHE A 217 10.33 -17.79 1.25
CA PHE A 217 10.58 -16.88 0.13
C PHE A 217 9.68 -17.19 -1.08
N TYR A 218 9.41 -18.45 -1.38
CA TYR A 218 8.43 -18.81 -2.42
C TYR A 218 7.02 -18.34 -2.08
N LEU A 219 6.61 -18.40 -0.81
CA LEU A 219 5.36 -17.78 -0.36
C LEU A 219 5.36 -16.27 -0.63
N PHE A 220 6.46 -15.56 -0.36
CA PHE A 220 6.54 -14.13 -0.64
C PHE A 220 6.44 -13.82 -2.14
N VAL A 221 7.12 -14.60 -2.98
CA VAL A 221 7.01 -14.49 -4.45
C VAL A 221 5.56 -14.73 -4.90
N LEU A 222 4.90 -15.77 -4.37
CA LEU A 222 3.50 -16.06 -4.66
C LEU A 222 2.57 -14.90 -4.26
N LEU A 223 2.72 -14.36 -3.05
CA LEU A 223 1.90 -13.26 -2.56
C LEU A 223 2.12 -11.96 -3.36
N ASN A 224 3.36 -11.68 -3.77
CA ASN A 224 3.65 -10.56 -4.68
C ASN A 224 3.02 -10.80 -6.06
N GLY A 225 3.07 -12.03 -6.57
CA GLY A 225 2.37 -12.42 -7.81
C GLY A 225 0.85 -12.21 -7.72
N ILE A 226 0.22 -12.62 -6.61
CA ILE A 226 -1.21 -12.38 -6.36
C ILE A 226 -1.51 -10.87 -6.31
N ALA A 227 -0.66 -10.08 -5.64
CA ALA A 227 -0.82 -8.63 -5.60
C ALA A 227 -0.77 -7.99 -7.01
N ILE A 228 0.16 -8.43 -7.87
CA ILE A 228 0.24 -8.00 -9.27
C ILE A 228 -1.04 -8.38 -10.02
N LEU A 229 -1.51 -9.62 -9.87
CA LEU A 229 -2.75 -10.08 -10.51
C LEU A 229 -3.96 -9.26 -10.08
N CYS A 230 -4.08 -8.92 -8.80
CA CYS A 230 -5.14 -8.06 -8.29
C CYS A 230 -5.11 -6.66 -8.91
N LEU A 231 -3.93 -6.08 -9.12
CA LEU A 231 -3.77 -4.74 -9.71
C LEU A 231 -3.84 -4.71 -11.24
N THR A 232 -3.69 -5.85 -11.91
CA THR A 232 -3.63 -5.95 -13.38
C THR A 232 -4.81 -5.27 -14.08
N PRO A 233 -6.09 -5.42 -13.65
CA PRO A 233 -7.21 -4.75 -14.31
C PRO A 233 -7.11 -3.22 -14.25
N LYS A 234 -6.65 -2.66 -13.12
CA LYS A 234 -6.45 -1.22 -12.96
C LYS A 234 -5.27 -0.72 -13.79
N PHE A 235 -4.17 -1.47 -13.77
CA PHE A 235 -2.99 -1.20 -14.59
C PHE A 235 -3.32 -1.09 -16.08
N LEU A 236 -4.09 -2.04 -16.62
CA LEU A 236 -4.46 -2.05 -18.03
C LEU A 236 -5.33 -0.85 -18.43
N VAL A 237 -6.15 -0.34 -17.50
CA VAL A 237 -6.89 0.91 -17.74
C VAL A 237 -5.95 2.10 -17.73
N ASP A 238 -5.05 2.19 -16.76
CA ASP A 238 -4.16 3.35 -16.58
C ASP A 238 -3.15 3.51 -17.73
N VAL A 239 -2.72 2.40 -18.34
CA VAL A 239 -1.82 2.41 -19.51
C VAL A 239 -2.59 2.61 -20.83
N GLY A 240 -3.92 2.70 -20.79
CA GLY A 240 -4.76 2.94 -21.98
C GLY A 240 -5.02 1.72 -22.86
N PHE A 241 -4.70 0.50 -22.37
CA PHE A 241 -5.00 -0.75 -23.07
C PHE A 241 -6.49 -1.14 -23.01
N LEU A 242 -7.22 -0.69 -21.98
CA LEU A 242 -8.66 -0.88 -21.86
C LEU A 242 -9.41 0.46 -22.03
N PRO A 243 -10.53 0.49 -22.77
CA PRO A 243 -11.30 1.72 -22.94
C PRO A 243 -11.87 2.23 -21.62
N THR A 244 -11.57 3.49 -21.30
CA THR A 244 -11.95 4.22 -20.07
C THR A 244 -13.46 4.26 -19.82
N ARG A 245 -14.27 3.98 -20.86
CA ARG A 245 -15.74 3.98 -20.83
C ARG A 245 -16.39 3.06 -19.80
N ARG A 246 -15.70 2.02 -19.29
CA ARG A 246 -16.24 1.13 -18.25
C ARG A 246 -16.11 1.67 -16.81
N LEU A 247 -15.15 2.57 -16.55
CA LEU A 247 -14.90 3.11 -15.21
C LEU A 247 -15.68 4.39 -14.95
N HIS A 248 -15.70 5.32 -15.91
CA HIS A 248 -16.53 6.52 -15.76
C HIS A 248 -18.01 6.20 -15.62
N ARG A 249 -18.54 5.17 -16.32
CA ARG A 249 -19.93 4.73 -16.15
C ARG A 249 -20.24 4.22 -14.74
N ARG A 250 -19.25 3.61 -14.05
CA ARG A 250 -19.38 3.15 -12.65
C ARG A 250 -19.17 4.26 -11.63
N GLU A 251 -18.33 5.25 -11.93
CA GLU A 251 -18.13 6.43 -11.08
C GLU A 251 -19.30 7.43 -11.19
N SER A 252 -19.97 7.48 -12.34
CA SER A 252 -21.09 8.39 -12.57
C SER A 252 -22.46 7.80 -12.23
N GLU A 253 -22.55 6.52 -11.85
CA GLU A 253 -23.77 5.93 -11.32
C GLU A 253 -23.81 6.18 -9.80
N PRO A 254 -24.64 7.10 -9.30
CA PRO A 254 -24.76 7.31 -7.88
C PRO A 254 -25.39 6.07 -7.25
N LEU A 255 -24.58 5.23 -6.58
CA LEU A 255 -25.04 4.09 -5.77
C LEU A 255 -25.91 4.52 -4.56
N LEU A 256 -26.17 5.82 -4.40
CA LEU A 256 -27.01 6.42 -3.36
C LEU A 256 -28.33 6.98 -3.90
N SER A 257 -28.67 6.73 -5.16
CA SER A 257 -30.01 6.98 -5.71
C SER A 257 -30.78 5.67 -5.74
N THR A 258 -31.47 5.35 -4.64
CA THR A 258 -32.80 4.71 -4.57
C THR A 258 -33.00 4.06 -3.20
N ALA A 259 -33.79 4.72 -2.36
CA ALA A 259 -34.75 4.09 -1.47
C ALA A 259 -35.72 5.20 -1.06
N ASP A 260 -36.66 5.48 -1.98
CA ASP A 260 -37.98 5.98 -1.59
C ASP A 260 -38.72 4.89 -0.80
#